data_AF-A0AAE0T9T6-F1
#
_entry.id   AF-A0AAE0T9T6-F1
#
_cell.length_a   1.000
_cell.length_b   1.000
_cell.length_c   1.000
_cell.angle_alpha   90.00
_cell.angle_beta   90.00
_cell.angle_gamma   90.00
#
_symmetry.space_group_name_H-M   'P 1'
#
loop_
_entity.id
_entity.type
_entity.pdbx_description
1 polymer ?
#
loop_
_entity_poly.entity_id
_entity_poly.type
_entity_poly.pdbx_seq_one_letter_code
_entity_poly.pdbx_strand_id
1 'polypeptide(L)'
;MGFDKNGKDIRISKGPAVNESPNQGPQSPTSISSHDTAAEAPSSSTSATSVTTPQISQFTEEIANGYRTCLRYFLPPQWIMDKDAITAMSLQELAAFPLDDFFDHYEKGLRKLVGNFQTDATLRKQEAEGANSKLSAVRKLIAKLLKSINEEFDIDPECDGEQVDELLAACVKQAMHDQS
;
A
#
# COMPACT_ATOMS: atom_id res chain seq x y z
N MET A 1 23.88 -18.05 -16.53
CA MET A 1 22.83 -17.03 -16.35
C MET A 1 22.80 -16.68 -14.87
N GLY A 2 23.40 -15.55 -14.48
CA GLY A 2 23.36 -15.06 -13.09
C GLY A 2 22.12 -14.21 -12.89
N PHE A 3 21.42 -14.39 -11.76
CA PHE A 3 20.31 -13.53 -11.37
C PHE A 3 20.83 -12.46 -10.41
N ASP A 4 20.77 -11.21 -10.86
CA ASP A 4 21.15 -10.03 -10.10
C ASP A 4 20.23 -9.83 -8.89
N LYS A 5 20.84 -9.83 -7.70
CA LYS A 5 20.27 -9.29 -6.46
C LYS A 5 20.44 -7.77 -6.49
N ASN A 6 19.36 -7.02 -6.58
CA ASN A 6 19.40 -5.59 -6.24
C ASN A 6 18.06 -5.08 -5.70
N GLY A 7 17.75 -5.46 -4.46
CA GLY A 7 16.71 -4.80 -3.67
C GLY A 7 17.30 -3.55 -3.02
N LYS A 8 16.83 -2.37 -3.42
CA LYS A 8 17.20 -1.10 -2.79
C LYS A 8 16.30 -0.85 -1.58
N ASP A 9 16.91 -0.66 -0.42
CA ASP A 9 16.27 -0.22 0.82
C ASP A 9 15.56 1.13 0.64
N ILE A 10 14.26 1.18 0.96
CA ILE A 10 13.49 2.43 1.07
C ILE A 10 13.65 2.95 2.50
N ARG A 11 14.47 3.99 2.65
CA ARG A 11 14.66 4.74 3.90
C ARG A 11 13.47 5.70 4.10
N ILE A 12 12.61 5.41 5.06
CA ILE A 12 11.52 6.32 5.48
C ILE A 12 12.14 7.49 6.26
N SER A 13 12.19 8.67 5.64
CA SER A 13 12.53 9.93 6.31
C SER A 13 11.33 10.43 7.13
N LYS A 14 11.53 10.53 8.44
CA LYS A 14 10.59 11.12 9.40
C LYS A 14 10.64 12.65 9.28
N GLY A 15 9.54 13.29 8.88
CA GLY A 15 9.38 14.75 8.90
C GLY A 15 9.12 15.29 10.33
N PRO A 16 9.40 16.59 10.60
CA PRO A 16 9.29 17.16 11.94
C PRO A 16 7.84 17.52 12.31
N ALA A 17 7.60 17.55 13.62
CA ALA A 17 6.33 17.76 14.29
C ALA A 17 5.72 19.16 14.03
N VAL A 18 4.39 19.20 13.87
CA VAL A 18 3.59 20.43 13.83
C VAL A 18 2.99 20.67 15.22
N ASN A 19 3.29 21.85 15.78
CA ASN A 19 2.77 22.34 17.04
C ASN A 19 1.26 22.67 16.96
N GLU A 20 0.55 22.29 18.01
CA GLU A 20 -0.84 22.67 18.33
C GLU A 20 -1.02 24.18 18.58
N SER A 21 -2.16 24.72 18.13
CA SER A 21 -2.97 25.67 18.92
C SER A 21 -4.42 25.74 18.40
N PRO A 22 -5.41 26.08 19.25
CA PRO A 22 -6.73 25.47 19.19
C PRO A 22 -7.88 26.39 18.75
N ASN A 23 -8.85 25.76 18.07
CA ASN A 23 -10.31 25.88 18.24
C ASN A 23 -10.98 27.27 18.28
N GLN A 24 -11.80 27.58 17.27
CA GLN A 24 -13.09 28.25 17.47
C GLN A 24 -14.07 27.93 16.33
N GLY A 25 -15.24 27.39 16.70
CA GLY A 25 -16.28 26.87 15.81
C GLY A 25 -17.16 27.94 15.15
N PRO A 26 -18.16 27.50 14.34
CA PRO A 26 -18.94 28.39 13.49
C PRO A 26 -20.15 28.97 14.22
N GLN A 27 -20.38 30.28 14.07
CA GLN A 27 -21.62 30.94 14.47
C GLN A 27 -22.17 31.77 13.31
N SER A 28 -23.39 31.44 12.88
CA SER A 28 -24.34 32.41 12.31
C SER A 28 -25.29 32.82 13.46
N PRO A 29 -25.89 34.02 13.50
CA PRO A 29 -27.05 34.29 12.62
C PRO A 29 -27.39 35.79 12.32
N THR A 30 -28.41 35.93 11.47
CA THR A 30 -29.47 36.97 11.44
C THR A 30 -29.31 38.25 10.62
N SER A 31 -30.27 38.39 9.70
CA SER A 31 -30.67 39.53 8.88
C SER A 31 -31.17 40.73 9.69
N ILE A 32 -30.78 41.94 9.31
CA ILE A 32 -31.56 43.18 9.53
C ILE A 32 -31.47 44.04 8.28
N SER A 33 -32.64 44.36 7.73
CA SER A 33 -32.91 45.35 6.68
C SER A 33 -32.87 46.77 7.26
N SER A 34 -32.32 47.75 6.54
CA SER A 34 -33.02 49.00 6.15
C SER A 34 -32.08 50.07 5.59
N HIS A 35 -32.64 50.77 4.60
CA HIS A 35 -32.43 52.17 4.20
C HIS A 35 -31.39 52.51 3.11
N ASP A 36 -32.02 53.06 2.07
CA ASP A 36 -31.60 53.64 0.82
C ASP A 36 -31.12 55.09 1.03
N THR A 37 -29.99 55.50 0.44
CA THR A 37 -29.76 56.88 -0.04
C THR A 37 -28.59 56.90 -1.03
N ALA A 38 -28.86 57.41 -2.22
CA ALA A 38 -27.92 57.67 -3.30
C ALA A 38 -26.83 58.70 -2.96
N ALA A 39 -25.60 58.47 -3.43
CA ALA A 39 -24.73 59.51 -4.00
C ALA A 39 -23.42 58.90 -4.57
N GLU A 40 -23.14 59.28 -5.81
CA GLU A 40 -21.83 59.44 -6.45
C GLU A 40 -20.78 58.31 -6.42
N ALA A 41 -20.52 57.79 -7.62
CA ALA A 41 -19.24 57.18 -7.97
C ALA A 41 -18.11 58.23 -7.87
N PRO A 42 -16.91 57.78 -7.49
CA PRO A 42 -15.83 57.88 -8.46
C PRO A 42 -15.12 56.54 -8.67
N SER A 43 -14.73 56.33 -9.92
CA SER A 43 -13.94 55.22 -10.43
C SER A 43 -12.85 54.75 -9.48
N SER A 44 -13.05 53.57 -8.89
CA SER A 44 -11.93 52.70 -8.55
C SER A 44 -11.75 51.71 -9.69
N SER A 45 -10.67 51.92 -10.43
CA SER A 45 -10.10 50.98 -11.39
C SER A 45 -9.93 49.63 -10.71
N THR A 46 -10.96 48.80 -10.83
CA THR A 46 -10.82 47.36 -10.63
C THR A 46 -10.09 46.91 -11.89
N SER A 47 -8.78 46.72 -11.78
CA SER A 47 -8.00 45.98 -12.77
C SER A 47 -8.49 44.54 -12.76
N ALA A 48 -9.70 44.31 -13.27
CA ALA A 48 -10.14 43.01 -13.68
C ALA A 48 -9.17 42.61 -14.79
N THR A 49 -8.26 41.70 -14.48
CA THR A 49 -7.50 40.99 -15.50
C THR A 49 -8.53 40.30 -16.38
N SER A 50 -8.95 40.96 -17.45
CA SER A 50 -9.84 40.38 -18.45
C SER A 50 -9.12 39.20 -19.07
N VAL A 51 -9.39 38.01 -18.55
CA VAL A 51 -8.89 36.76 -19.10
C VAL A 51 -9.46 36.68 -20.51
N THR A 52 -8.59 36.82 -21.50
CA THR A 52 -9.02 36.80 -22.90
C THR A 52 -9.49 35.40 -23.26
N THR A 53 -10.54 35.29 -24.08
CA THR A 53 -11.08 34.02 -24.59
C THR A 53 -10.01 33.01 -25.06
N PRO A 54 -8.94 33.39 -25.79
CA PRO A 54 -7.87 32.45 -26.15
C PRO A 54 -7.10 31.85 -24.96
N GLN A 55 -6.96 32.61 -23.86
CA GLN A 55 -6.30 32.13 -22.65
C GLN A 55 -7.14 31.08 -21.90
N ILE A 56 -8.48 31.21 -21.95
CA ILE A 56 -9.41 30.22 -21.37
C ILE A 56 -9.34 28.91 -22.16
N SER A 57 -9.31 28.97 -23.49
CA SER A 57 -9.19 27.78 -24.34
C SER A 57 -7.88 27.01 -24.07
N GLN A 58 -6.77 27.73 -23.90
CA GLN A 58 -5.49 27.11 -23.56
C GLN A 58 -5.53 26.38 -22.22
N PHE A 59 -6.03 27.03 -21.16
CA PHE A 59 -6.15 26.42 -19.84
C PHE A 59 -7.07 25.19 -19.85
N THR A 60 -8.14 25.25 -20.65
CA THR A 60 -9.08 24.13 -20.81
C THR A 60 -8.39 22.90 -21.42
N GLU A 61 -7.56 23.09 -22.45
CA GLU A 61 -6.79 22.00 -23.07
C GLU A 61 -5.72 21.43 -22.14
N GLU A 62 -5.04 22.29 -21.37
CA GLU A 62 -4.05 21.86 -20.37
C GLU A 62 -4.70 20.98 -19.28
N ILE A 63 -5.87 21.38 -18.77
CA ILE A 63 -6.66 20.56 -17.84
C ILE A 63 -7.09 19.24 -18.50
N ALA A 64 -7.62 19.29 -19.72
CA ALA A 64 -8.06 18.10 -20.43
C ALA A 64 -6.91 17.10 -20.60
N ASN A 65 -5.72 17.59 -20.94
CA ASN A 65 -4.52 16.77 -21.05
C ASN A 65 -4.08 16.16 -19.71
N GLY A 66 -4.13 16.94 -18.63
CA GLY A 66 -3.89 16.44 -17.27
C GLY A 66 -4.88 15.34 -16.88
N TYR A 67 -6.15 15.52 -17.21
CA TYR A 67 -7.20 14.57 -16.89
C TYR A 67 -7.09 13.27 -17.71
N ARG A 68 -6.81 13.34 -19.03
CA ARG A 68 -6.47 12.14 -19.85
C ARG A 68 -5.28 11.39 -19.26
N THR A 69 -4.26 12.13 -18.81
CA THR A 69 -3.09 11.55 -18.16
C THR A 69 -3.47 10.80 -16.88
N CYS A 70 -4.29 11.40 -16.00
CA CYS A 70 -4.80 10.75 -14.79
C CYS A 70 -5.55 9.46 -15.12
N LEU A 71 -6.53 9.50 -16.02
CA LEU A 71 -7.30 8.33 -16.41
C LEU A 71 -6.43 7.19 -16.96
N ARG A 72 -5.40 7.53 -17.74
CA ARG A 72 -4.46 6.55 -18.31
C ARG A 72 -3.59 5.89 -17.25
N TYR A 73 -3.19 6.61 -16.19
CA TYR A 73 -2.40 6.05 -15.10
C TYR A 73 -3.25 5.17 -14.16
N PHE A 74 -4.49 5.57 -13.90
CA PHE A 74 -5.41 4.86 -13.02
C PHE A 74 -6.34 3.89 -13.77
N LEU A 75 -6.00 3.54 -15.01
CA LEU A 75 -6.82 2.68 -15.85
C LEU A 75 -7.05 1.31 -15.19
N PRO A 76 -8.29 0.94 -14.83
CA PRO A 76 -8.57 -0.36 -14.25
C PRO A 76 -8.19 -1.50 -15.20
N PRO A 77 -7.71 -2.63 -14.69
CA PRO A 77 -7.59 -3.84 -15.49
C PRO A 77 -8.95 -4.21 -16.08
N GLN A 78 -8.98 -4.59 -17.37
CA GLN A 78 -10.20 -4.96 -18.10
C GLN A 78 -11.22 -3.83 -18.28
N TRP A 79 -10.81 -2.57 -18.11
CA TRP A 79 -11.65 -1.45 -18.53
C TRP A 79 -11.94 -1.54 -20.03
N ILE A 80 -13.16 -1.14 -20.42
CA ILE A 80 -13.66 -1.25 -21.80
C ILE A 80 -12.87 -0.42 -22.82
N MET A 81 -12.11 0.57 -22.34
CA MET A 81 -11.36 1.52 -23.14
C MET A 81 -9.87 1.38 -22.84
N ASP A 82 -9.03 1.42 -23.88
CA ASP A 82 -7.58 1.35 -23.73
C ASP A 82 -6.94 2.74 -23.52
N LYS A 83 -5.62 2.75 -23.32
CA LYS A 83 -4.85 3.98 -23.05
C LYS A 83 -4.85 4.94 -24.24
N ASP A 84 -4.89 4.42 -25.46
CA ASP A 84 -4.81 5.22 -26.68
C ASP A 84 -6.15 5.91 -26.95
N ALA A 85 -7.26 5.18 -26.77
CA ALA A 85 -8.60 5.73 -26.81
C ALA A 85 -8.80 6.85 -25.77
N ILE A 86 -8.28 6.69 -24.54
CA ILE A 86 -8.30 7.77 -23.54
C ILE A 86 -7.51 9.00 -23.98
N THR A 87 -6.35 8.79 -24.62
CA THR A 87 -5.49 9.87 -25.10
C THR A 87 -6.14 10.65 -26.24
N ALA A 88 -6.93 9.98 -27.09
CA ALA A 88 -7.60 10.57 -28.23
C ALA A 88 -8.96 11.25 -27.90
N MET A 89 -9.47 11.13 -26.67
CA MET A 89 -10.78 11.70 -26.31
C MET A 89 -10.84 13.21 -26.50
N SER A 90 -11.90 13.68 -27.14
CA SER A 90 -12.28 15.10 -27.21
C SER A 90 -12.71 15.64 -25.84
N LEU A 91 -12.76 16.98 -25.69
CA LEU A 91 -13.25 17.61 -24.47
C LEU A 91 -14.67 17.17 -24.08
N GLN A 92 -15.53 16.98 -25.08
CA GLN A 92 -16.92 16.56 -24.87
C GLN A 92 -16.99 15.13 -24.31
N GLU A 93 -16.23 14.21 -24.88
CA GLU A 93 -16.15 12.83 -24.39
C GLU A 93 -15.55 12.77 -22.99
N LEU A 94 -14.54 13.61 -22.74
CA LEU A 94 -13.87 13.71 -21.45
C LEU A 94 -14.82 14.22 -20.35
N ALA A 95 -15.67 15.19 -20.68
CA ALA A 95 -16.69 15.73 -19.78
C ALA A 95 -17.83 14.74 -19.51
N ALA A 96 -18.15 13.87 -20.48
CA ALA A 96 -19.15 12.81 -20.34
C ALA A 96 -18.57 11.48 -19.81
N PHE A 97 -17.29 11.45 -19.46
CA PHE A 97 -16.61 10.22 -19.05
C PHE A 97 -17.20 9.69 -17.73
N PRO A 98 -17.58 8.39 -17.65
CA PRO A 98 -18.26 7.82 -16.49
C PRO A 98 -17.27 7.58 -15.34
N LEU A 99 -16.95 8.65 -14.60
CA LEU A 99 -15.99 8.61 -13.49
C LEU A 99 -16.40 7.65 -12.38
N ASP A 100 -17.69 7.63 -12.04
CA ASP A 100 -18.20 6.78 -10.96
C ASP A 100 -17.91 5.31 -11.27
N ASP A 101 -18.31 4.82 -12.44
CA ASP A 101 -18.06 3.44 -12.88
C ASP A 101 -16.56 3.14 -13.01
N PHE A 102 -15.77 4.09 -13.50
CA PHE A 102 -14.33 3.96 -13.64
C PHE A 102 -13.65 3.73 -12.28
N PHE A 103 -13.95 4.58 -11.30
CA PHE A 103 -13.39 4.46 -9.96
C PHE A 103 -13.95 3.25 -9.21
N ASP A 104 -15.21 2.88 -9.45
CA ASP A 104 -15.80 1.65 -8.93
C ASP A 104 -15.03 0.39 -9.38
N HIS A 105 -14.69 0.32 -10.66
CA HIS A 105 -13.88 -0.78 -11.21
C HIS A 105 -12.46 -0.75 -10.66
N TYR A 106 -11.86 0.43 -10.55
CA TYR A 106 -10.53 0.61 -9.95
C TYR A 106 -10.50 0.11 -8.50
N GLU A 107 -11.45 0.55 -7.67
CA GLU A 107 -11.55 0.19 -6.26
C GLU A 107 -11.80 -1.31 -6.07
N LYS A 108 -12.72 -1.90 -6.84
CA LYS A 108 -12.96 -3.36 -6.84
C LYS A 108 -11.68 -4.12 -7.17
N GLY A 109 -10.91 -3.65 -8.15
CA GLY A 109 -9.61 -4.21 -8.51
C GLY A 109 -8.60 -4.16 -7.37
N LEU A 110 -8.46 -3.00 -6.72
CA LEU A 110 -7.57 -2.85 -5.56
C LEU A 110 -7.98 -3.71 -4.37
N ARG A 111 -9.26 -3.75 -4.04
CA ARG A 111 -9.80 -4.56 -2.94
C ARG A 111 -9.52 -6.05 -3.18
N LYS A 112 -9.69 -6.51 -4.41
CA LYS A 112 -9.34 -7.89 -4.81
C LYS A 112 -7.85 -8.16 -4.70
N LEU A 113 -7.01 -7.26 -5.21
CA LEU A 113 -5.55 -7.40 -5.14
C LEU A 113 -5.07 -7.53 -3.69
N VAL A 114 -5.51 -6.60 -2.83
CA VAL A 114 -5.19 -6.59 -1.40
C VAL A 114 -5.73 -7.85 -0.71
N GLY A 115 -6.98 -8.24 -1.00
CA GLY A 115 -7.58 -9.45 -0.45
C GLY A 115 -6.81 -10.72 -0.80
N ASN A 116 -6.32 -10.83 -2.04
CA ASN A 116 -5.49 -11.96 -2.47
C ASN A 116 -4.17 -12.01 -1.69
N PHE A 117 -3.46 -10.88 -1.56
CA PHE A 117 -2.21 -10.83 -0.79
C PHE A 117 -2.42 -11.18 0.68
N GLN A 118 -3.51 -10.71 1.30
CA GLN A 118 -3.82 -11.05 2.69
C GLN A 118 -4.12 -12.54 2.85
N THR A 119 -4.87 -13.12 1.92
CA THR A 119 -5.20 -14.55 1.90
C THR A 119 -3.93 -15.39 1.77
N ASP A 120 -3.09 -15.08 0.80
CA ASP A 120 -1.82 -15.79 0.56
C ASP A 120 -0.85 -15.65 1.74
N ALA A 121 -0.75 -14.45 2.33
CA ALA A 121 0.08 -14.21 3.50
C ALA A 121 -0.43 -15.02 4.71
N THR A 122 -1.75 -15.09 4.90
CA THR A 122 -2.37 -15.86 5.99
C THR A 122 -2.14 -17.35 5.79
N LEU A 123 -2.32 -17.86 4.58
CA LEU A 123 -2.06 -19.26 4.25
C LEU A 123 -0.60 -19.63 4.51
N ARG A 124 0.35 -18.82 4.01
CA ARG A 124 1.79 -19.06 4.22
C ARG A 124 2.18 -19.00 5.70
N LYS A 125 1.58 -18.09 6.47
CA LYS A 125 1.79 -18.03 7.91
C LYS A 125 1.32 -19.32 8.58
N GLN A 126 0.12 -19.81 8.25
CA GLN A 126 -0.41 -21.07 8.80
C GLN A 126 0.46 -22.27 8.42
N GLU A 127 0.95 -22.33 7.17
CA GLU A 127 1.87 -23.38 6.73
C GLU A 127 3.19 -23.34 7.50
N ALA A 128 3.77 -22.16 7.70
CA ALA A 128 5.00 -21.98 8.47
C ALA A 128 4.82 -22.34 9.95
N GLU A 129 3.72 -21.91 10.58
CA GLU A 129 3.38 -22.29 11.96
C GLU A 129 3.18 -23.80 12.09
N GLY A 130 2.50 -24.42 11.12
CA GLY A 130 2.34 -25.88 11.08
C GLY A 130 3.66 -26.63 10.91
N ALA A 131 4.56 -26.14 10.07
CA ALA A 131 5.89 -26.71 9.90
C ALA A 131 6.74 -26.55 11.17
N ASN A 132 6.74 -25.38 11.79
CA ASN A 132 7.46 -25.12 13.04
C ASN A 132 6.93 -25.99 14.19
N SER A 133 5.61 -26.16 14.30
CA SER A 133 5.01 -27.04 15.30
C SER A 133 5.43 -28.50 15.13
N LYS A 134 5.40 -29.01 13.89
CA LYS A 134 5.88 -30.38 13.59
C LYS A 134 7.38 -30.53 13.87
N LEU A 135 8.20 -29.55 13.47
CA LEU A 135 9.64 -29.55 13.72
C LEU A 135 9.93 -29.56 15.23
N SER A 136 9.25 -28.71 16.00
CA SER A 136 9.36 -28.68 17.46
C SER A 136 9.01 -30.03 18.08
N ALA A 137 7.88 -30.63 17.67
CA ALA A 137 7.47 -31.95 18.16
C ALA A 137 8.51 -33.04 17.85
N VAL A 138 9.06 -33.06 16.63
CA VAL A 138 10.10 -34.01 16.24
C VAL A 138 11.38 -33.79 17.05
N ARG A 139 11.82 -32.54 17.26
CA ARG A 139 13.00 -32.23 18.07
C ARG A 139 12.82 -32.69 19.53
N LYS A 140 11.65 -32.49 20.13
CA LYS A 140 11.36 -33.02 21.48
C LYS A 140 11.43 -34.54 21.54
N LEU A 141 10.91 -35.24 20.53
CA LEU A 141 11.03 -36.69 20.45
C LEU A 141 12.49 -37.15 20.35
N ILE A 142 13.31 -36.43 19.57
CA ILE A 142 14.74 -36.70 19.46
C ILE A 142 15.46 -36.43 20.78
N ALA A 143 15.18 -35.31 21.46
CA ALA A 143 15.76 -34.99 22.76
C ALA A 143 15.49 -36.09 23.80
N LYS A 144 14.23 -36.55 23.88
CA LYS A 144 13.83 -37.70 24.72
C LYS A 144 14.59 -38.97 24.35
N LEU A 145 14.70 -39.26 23.06
CA LEU A 145 15.39 -40.45 22.56
C LEU A 145 16.88 -40.41 22.93
N LEU A 146 17.59 -39.31 22.64
CA LEU A 146 19.00 -39.14 22.97
C LEU A 146 19.25 -39.33 24.47
N LYS A 147 18.47 -38.65 25.31
CA LYS A 147 18.58 -38.77 26.77
C LYS A 147 18.31 -40.20 27.27
N SER A 148 17.41 -40.93 26.62
CA SER A 148 17.11 -42.34 26.96
C SER A 148 18.18 -43.34 26.54
N ILE A 149 18.92 -43.04 25.46
CA ILE A 149 20.01 -43.90 24.96
C ILE A 149 21.27 -43.66 25.78
N ASN A 150 21.55 -42.41 26.14
CA ASN A 150 22.67 -42.06 27.00
C ASN A 150 22.29 -40.93 27.96
N GLU A 151 22.19 -41.25 29.25
CA GLU A 151 21.80 -40.29 30.28
C GLU A 151 22.84 -39.16 30.48
N GLU A 152 24.07 -39.34 29.99
CA GLU A 152 25.14 -38.33 30.04
C GLU A 152 24.88 -37.13 29.12
N PHE A 153 23.98 -37.22 28.13
CA PHE A 153 23.65 -36.06 27.32
C PHE A 153 23.02 -34.97 28.18
N ASP A 154 23.67 -33.81 28.29
CA ASP A 154 23.16 -32.63 28.96
C ASP A 154 22.16 -31.88 28.07
N ILE A 155 20.99 -32.51 27.85
CA ILE A 155 19.88 -31.94 27.09
C ILE A 155 18.56 -32.15 27.84
N ASP A 156 17.74 -31.11 27.87
CA ASP A 156 16.37 -31.16 28.38
C ASP A 156 15.48 -31.98 27.42
N PRO A 157 14.75 -33.01 27.89
CA PRO A 157 13.83 -33.79 27.06
C PRO A 157 12.69 -32.97 26.42
N GLU A 158 12.40 -31.76 26.90
CA GLU A 158 11.43 -30.85 26.28
C GLU A 158 12.07 -29.80 25.35
N CYS A 159 13.39 -29.88 25.14
CA CYS A 159 14.10 -28.99 24.22
C CYS A 159 13.66 -29.22 22.77
N ASP A 160 13.39 -28.12 22.06
CA ASP A 160 13.02 -28.08 20.65
C ASP A 160 13.86 -27.09 19.82
N GLY A 161 14.98 -26.66 20.39
CA GLY A 161 15.94 -25.74 19.77
C GLY A 161 16.99 -26.44 18.90
N GLU A 162 17.84 -25.63 18.29
CA GLU A 162 18.92 -26.06 17.39
C GLU A 162 19.95 -26.96 18.07
N GLN A 163 20.08 -26.89 19.41
CA GLN A 163 20.93 -27.79 20.20
C GLN A 163 20.61 -29.28 19.95
N VAL A 164 19.32 -29.62 19.77
CA VAL A 164 18.90 -30.99 19.42
C VAL A 164 19.49 -31.42 18.08
N ASP A 165 19.47 -30.51 17.10
CA ASP A 165 19.95 -30.77 15.75
C ASP A 165 21.48 -30.95 15.74
N GLU A 166 22.21 -30.15 16.52
CA GLU A 166 23.66 -30.23 16.66
C GLU A 166 24.11 -31.56 17.28
N LEU A 167 23.47 -31.98 18.36
CA LEU A 167 23.75 -33.26 19.01
C LEU A 167 23.41 -34.43 18.08
N LEU A 168 22.25 -34.39 17.42
CA LEU A 168 21.87 -35.41 16.45
C LEU A 168 22.90 -35.51 15.32
N ALA A 169 23.35 -34.37 14.78
CA ALA A 169 24.37 -34.35 13.73
C ALA A 169 25.71 -34.95 14.21
N ALA A 170 26.12 -34.69 15.46
CA ALA A 170 27.30 -35.30 16.05
C ALA A 170 27.15 -36.82 16.19
N CYS A 171 26.00 -37.29 16.68
CA CYS A 171 25.70 -38.72 16.80
C CYS A 171 25.73 -39.42 15.43
N VAL A 172 25.13 -38.81 14.40
CA VAL A 172 25.14 -39.36 13.04
C VAL A 172 26.57 -39.45 12.51
N LYS A 173 27.39 -38.41 12.70
CA LYS A 173 28.81 -38.43 12.27
C LYS A 173 29.60 -39.55 12.95
N GLN A 174 29.44 -39.71 14.27
CA GLN A 174 30.13 -40.75 15.03
C GLN A 174 29.73 -42.14 14.52
N ALA A 175 28.42 -42.39 14.38
CA ALA A 175 27.89 -43.66 13.90
C ALA A 175 28.37 -44.01 12.48
N MET A 176 28.56 -43.02 11.61
CA MET A 176 29.10 -43.24 10.26
C MET A 176 30.62 -43.52 10.26
N HIS A 177 31.37 -42.92 11.19
CA HIS A 177 32.80 -43.16 11.31
C HIS A 177 33.11 -44.54 11.91
N ASP A 178 32.28 -45.03 12.83
CA ASP A 178 32.44 -46.36 13.45
C ASP A 178 32.08 -47.53 12.52
N GLN A 179 31.58 -47.25 11.31
CA GLN A 179 31.22 -48.23 10.27
C GLN A 179 32.23 -48.32 9.11
N SER A 180 33.29 -47.48 9.11
CA SER A 180 34.38 -47.51 8.11
C SER A 180 35.65 -48.13 8.67
#